data_AF-A0A925SD93-F1
#
_entry.id   AF-A0A925SD93-F1
#
_cell.length_a   1.000
_cell.length_b   1.000
_cell.length_c   1.000
_cell.angle_alpha   90.00
_cell.angle_beta   90.00
_cell.angle_gamma   90.00
#
_symmetry.space_group_name_H-M   'P 1'
#
loop_
_entity.id
_entity.type
_entity.pdbx_description
1 polymer ?
#
loop_
_entity_poly.entity_id
_entity_poly.type
_entity_poly.pdbx_seq_one_letter_code
_entity_poly.pdbx_strand_id
1 'polypeptide(L)'
;MNGVKKTSCPPMKIEAPTEENNSPPRTSAEKRYEEICTNIRATDEISFKLLGLVPLLSGAAIVTVSKNDVSQGLLWLVSIFGALITFGIFRWELRNIQTCKWLFSCAAEMERNEFGVTSGQFSGAKEGNKAPRLFGWRAGKTEAEWFIYVMTMLSWLALLCVK
;
A
#
# COMPACT_ATOMS: atom_id res chain seq x y z
N MET A 1 9.32 27.50 17.44
CA MET A 1 9.68 26.07 17.64
C MET A 1 8.39 25.33 17.95
N ASN A 2 7.74 24.74 16.95
CA ASN A 2 6.45 24.06 17.12
C ASN A 2 6.68 22.59 17.48
N GLY A 3 6.27 22.21 18.69
CA GLY A 3 6.35 20.85 19.21
C GLY A 3 5.48 19.91 18.38
N VAL A 4 6.14 19.00 17.66
CA VAL A 4 5.50 17.84 17.05
C VAL A 4 4.93 16.99 18.19
N LYS A 5 3.59 16.98 18.35
CA LYS A 5 2.91 16.03 19.23
C LYS A 5 3.29 14.62 18.77
N LYS A 6 4.14 13.94 19.54
CA LYS A 6 4.35 12.49 19.41
C LYS A 6 3.02 11.83 19.70
N THR A 7 2.29 11.45 18.66
CA THR A 7 1.16 10.53 18.77
C THR A 7 1.74 9.19 19.17
N SER A 8 1.85 8.96 20.48
CA SER A 8 2.20 7.67 21.08
C SER A 8 1.26 6.61 20.50
N CYS A 9 1.82 5.53 19.95
CA CYS A 9 1.02 4.43 19.41
C CYS A 9 0.21 3.81 20.56
N PRO A 10 -1.14 3.88 20.53
CA PRO A 10 -1.95 3.24 21.57
C PRO A 10 -1.64 1.74 21.63
N PRO A 11 -1.73 1.12 22.82
CA PRO A 11 -1.57 -0.32 22.95
C PRO A 11 -2.63 -1.01 22.08
N MET A 12 -2.19 -1.80 21.10
CA MET A 12 -3.07 -2.65 20.31
C MET A 12 -3.52 -3.80 21.22
N LYS A 13 -4.83 -4.03 21.29
CA LYS A 13 -5.43 -5.08 22.13
C LYS A 13 -5.05 -6.44 21.51
N ILE A 14 -4.15 -7.16 22.16
CA ILE A 14 -3.80 -8.53 21.78
C ILE A 14 -4.88 -9.44 22.37
N GLU A 15 -5.72 -10.04 21.53
CA GLU A 15 -6.53 -11.20 21.93
C GLU A 15 -5.61 -12.42 21.97
N ALA A 16 -5.55 -13.08 23.13
CA ALA A 16 -4.56 -14.11 23.43
C ALA A 16 -4.78 -15.38 22.58
N PRO A 17 -3.77 -15.89 21.87
CA PRO A 17 -3.79 -17.24 21.31
C PRO A 17 -3.26 -18.26 22.33
N THR A 18 -4.00 -19.35 22.48
CA THR A 18 -3.71 -20.57 23.24
C THR A 18 -2.62 -21.43 22.56
N GLU A 19 -1.64 -21.88 23.37
CA GLU A 19 -0.74 -23.06 23.21
C GLU A 19 0.16 -23.17 21.97
N GLU A 20 1.35 -23.80 21.91
CA GLU A 20 2.36 -24.38 22.81
C GLU A 20 3.55 -24.66 21.87
N ASN A 21 4.74 -24.06 22.03
CA ASN A 21 5.96 -24.51 21.34
C ASN A 21 7.25 -24.02 22.02
N ASN A 22 8.22 -24.92 22.16
CA ASN A 22 9.47 -24.80 22.93
C ASN A 22 10.48 -23.78 22.34
N SER A 23 10.19 -22.49 22.48
CA SER A 23 11.15 -21.39 22.37
C SER A 23 11.17 -20.63 23.70
N PRO A 24 12.28 -19.99 24.13
CA PRO A 24 12.22 -19.10 25.29
C PRO A 24 11.04 -18.13 25.10
N PRO A 25 10.21 -17.88 26.13
CA PRO A 25 8.97 -17.14 25.95
C PRO A 25 9.30 -15.77 25.38
N ARG A 26 8.95 -15.55 24.11
CA ARG A 26 9.13 -14.26 23.46
C ARG A 26 8.48 -13.21 24.34
N THR A 27 9.22 -12.15 24.66
CA THR A 27 8.67 -11.07 25.46
C THR A 27 7.43 -10.51 24.76
N SER A 28 6.45 -9.96 25.48
CA SER A 28 5.25 -9.38 24.88
C SER A 28 5.58 -8.32 23.83
N ALA A 29 6.71 -7.62 24.00
CA ALA A 29 7.30 -6.67 23.05
C ALA A 29 7.72 -7.32 21.73
N GLU A 30 8.40 -8.47 21.77
CA GLU A 30 8.84 -9.21 20.57
C GLU A 30 7.65 -9.70 19.75
N LYS A 31 6.61 -10.24 20.40
CA LYS A 31 5.37 -10.68 19.72
C LYS A 31 4.70 -9.51 19.01
N ARG A 32 4.54 -8.38 19.70
CA ARG A 32 3.93 -7.17 19.12
C ARG A 32 4.75 -6.63 17.94
N TYR A 33 6.08 -6.66 18.03
CA TYR A 33 6.95 -6.23 16.94
C TYR A 33 6.83 -7.15 15.71
N GLU A 34 6.78 -8.46 15.92
CA GLU A 34 6.58 -9.46 14.86
C GLU A 34 5.21 -9.32 14.17
N GLU A 35 4.14 -9.06 14.95
CA GLU A 35 2.81 -8.77 14.41
C GLU A 35 2.81 -7.52 13.52
N ILE A 36 3.50 -6.44 13.94
CA ILE A 36 3.65 -5.23 13.13
C ILE A 36 4.39 -5.53 11.83
N CYS A 37 5.51 -6.26 11.89
CA CYS A 37 6.28 -6.64 10.70
C CYS A 37 5.45 -7.49 9.73
N THR A 38 4.67 -8.43 10.27
CA THR A 38 3.77 -9.30 9.51
C THR A 38 2.66 -8.50 8.83
N ASN A 39 2.02 -7.58 9.54
CA ASN A 39 0.98 -6.71 8.99
C ASN A 39 1.52 -5.79 7.87
N ILE A 40 2.73 -5.24 8.05
CA ILE A 40 3.38 -4.44 7.01
C ILE A 40 3.62 -5.30 5.76
N ARG A 41 4.18 -6.50 5.92
CA ARG A 41 4.47 -7.41 4.80
C ARG A 41 3.21 -7.87 4.07
N ALA A 42 2.17 -8.23 4.80
CA ALA A 42 0.89 -8.64 4.24
C ALA A 42 0.25 -7.52 3.42
N THR A 43 0.29 -6.28 3.94
CA THR A 43 -0.24 -5.12 3.22
C THR A 43 0.55 -4.87 1.93
N ASP A 44 1.88 -4.91 2.00
CA ASP A 44 2.75 -4.72 0.83
C ASP A 44 2.52 -5.78 -0.26
N GLU A 45 2.28 -7.04 0.13
CA GLU A 45 1.99 -8.12 -0.81
C GLU A 45 0.63 -7.92 -1.51
N ILE A 46 -0.40 -7.51 -0.77
CA ILE A 46 -1.72 -7.22 -1.34
C ILE A 46 -1.63 -6.05 -2.33
N SER A 47 -0.94 -4.98 -1.94
CA SER A 47 -0.74 -3.81 -2.82
C SER A 47 0.00 -4.19 -4.11
N PHE A 48 1.03 -5.03 -4.01
CA PHE A 48 1.77 -5.50 -5.19
C PHE A 48 0.87 -6.34 -6.12
N LYS A 49 0.04 -7.22 -5.57
CA LYS A 49 -0.93 -8.01 -6.36
C LYS A 49 -1.93 -7.11 -7.07
N LEU A 50 -2.45 -6.09 -6.40
CA LEU A 50 -3.40 -5.13 -6.99
C LEU A 50 -2.75 -4.29 -8.09
N LEU A 51 -1.53 -3.79 -7.87
CA LEU A 51 -0.75 -3.06 -8.86
C LEU A 51 -0.50 -3.85 -10.15
N GLY A 52 -0.33 -5.17 -10.05
CA GLY A 52 -0.20 -6.03 -11.22
C GLY A 52 -1.55 -6.40 -11.85
N LEU A 53 -2.53 -6.75 -11.02
CA LEU A 53 -3.82 -7.27 -11.49
C LEU A 53 -4.68 -6.19 -12.15
N VAL A 54 -4.73 -4.98 -11.58
CA VAL A 54 -5.62 -3.91 -12.06
C VAL A 54 -5.26 -3.47 -13.48
N PRO A 55 -4.00 -3.15 -13.82
CA PRO A 55 -3.63 -2.77 -15.18
C PRO A 55 -3.77 -3.93 -16.16
N LEU A 56 -3.45 -5.16 -15.73
CA LEU A 56 -3.54 -6.34 -16.58
C LEU A 56 -4.99 -6.67 -16.96
N LEU A 57 -5.89 -6.75 -15.97
CA LEU A 57 -7.30 -7.00 -16.21
C LEU A 57 -7.96 -5.84 -16.96
N SER A 58 -7.62 -4.59 -16.62
CA SER A 58 -8.14 -3.42 -17.35
C SER A 58 -7.68 -3.43 -18.80
N GLY A 59 -6.40 -3.68 -19.06
CA GLY A 59 -5.87 -3.79 -20.42
C GLY A 59 -6.53 -4.91 -21.23
N ALA A 60 -6.70 -6.09 -20.64
CA ALA A 60 -7.38 -7.21 -21.27
C ALA A 60 -8.86 -6.89 -21.57
N ALA A 61 -9.56 -6.26 -20.62
CA ALA A 61 -10.94 -5.84 -20.79
C ALA A 61 -11.08 -4.78 -21.90
N ILE A 62 -10.23 -3.76 -21.89
CA ILE A 62 -10.19 -2.71 -22.93
C ILE A 62 -9.96 -3.32 -24.31
N VAL A 63 -8.94 -4.18 -24.48
CA VAL A 63 -8.65 -4.86 -25.76
C VAL A 63 -9.83 -5.72 -26.21
N THR A 64 -10.49 -6.42 -25.28
CA THR A 64 -11.65 -7.26 -25.59
C THR A 64 -12.82 -6.40 -26.04
N VAL A 65 -13.14 -5.33 -25.32
CA VAL A 65 -14.22 -4.40 -25.67
C VAL A 65 -13.95 -3.73 -27.02
N SER A 66 -12.72 -3.28 -27.28
CA SER A 66 -12.34 -2.64 -28.55
C SER A 66 -12.37 -3.56 -29.77
N LYS A 67 -12.31 -4.88 -29.59
CA LYS A 67 -12.38 -5.86 -30.69
C LYS A 67 -13.79 -6.29 -31.04
N ASN A 68 -14.75 -6.05 -30.16
CA ASN A 68 -16.13 -6.47 -30.35
C ASN A 68 -16.99 -5.28 -30.75
N ASP A 69 -18.02 -5.53 -31.55
CA ASP A 69 -18.99 -4.51 -31.94
C ASP A 69 -20.00 -4.33 -30.80
N VAL A 70 -19.67 -3.46 -29.85
CA VAL A 70 -20.48 -3.16 -28.67
C VAL A 70 -21.26 -1.86 -28.87
N SER A 71 -22.53 -1.85 -28.43
CA SER A 71 -23.34 -0.64 -28.48
C SER A 71 -22.68 0.51 -27.69
N GLN A 72 -22.81 1.73 -28.20
CA GLN A 72 -22.23 2.93 -27.58
C GLN A 72 -22.65 3.11 -26.11
N GLY A 73 -23.90 2.78 -25.77
CA GLY A 73 -24.40 2.86 -24.40
C GLY A 73 -23.70 1.88 -23.46
N LEU A 74 -23.43 0.65 -23.92
CA LEU A 74 -22.69 -0.35 -23.15
C LEU A 74 -21.21 0.05 -22.99
N LEU A 75 -20.59 0.58 -24.04
CA LEU A 75 -19.22 1.10 -24.00
C LEU A 75 -19.08 2.19 -22.92
N TRP A 76 -20.03 3.13 -22.87
CA TRP A 76 -20.06 4.18 -21.85
C TRP A 76 -20.20 3.62 -20.43
N LEU A 77 -21.15 2.71 -20.22
CA LEU A 77 -21.36 2.08 -18.91
C LEU A 77 -20.11 1.34 -18.43
N VAL A 78 -19.51 0.51 -19.27
CA VAL A 78 -18.31 -0.28 -18.92
C VAL A 78 -17.12 0.64 -18.65
N SER A 79 -16.94 1.70 -19.45
CA SER A 79 -15.83 2.64 -19.28
C SER A 79 -15.91 3.42 -17.97
N ILE A 80 -17.08 3.98 -17.64
CA ILE A 80 -17.28 4.71 -16.38
C ILE A 80 -17.17 3.74 -15.19
N PHE A 81 -17.77 2.55 -15.31
CA PHE A 81 -17.70 1.54 -14.27
C PHE A 81 -16.27 1.10 -13.97
N GLY A 82 -15.48 0.79 -15.00
CA GLY A 82 -14.07 0.43 -14.88
C GLY A 82 -13.23 1.54 -14.25
N ALA A 83 -13.44 2.80 -14.65
CA ALA A 83 -12.78 3.95 -14.06
C ALA A 83 -13.13 4.12 -12.57
N LEU A 84 -14.42 3.98 -12.19
CA LEU A 84 -14.87 4.12 -10.81
C LEU A 84 -14.36 3.00 -9.89
N ILE A 85 -14.34 1.75 -10.36
CA ILE A 85 -13.74 0.64 -9.62
C ILE A 85 -12.25 0.91 -9.40
N THR A 86 -11.53 1.29 -10.45
CA THR A 86 -10.10 1.62 -10.37
C THR A 86 -9.84 2.75 -9.37
N PHE A 87 -10.69 3.78 -9.37
CA PHE A 87 -10.62 4.88 -8.41
C PHE A 87 -10.89 4.43 -6.95
N GLY A 88 -11.85 3.53 -6.75
CA GLY A 88 -12.14 2.94 -5.44
C GLY A 88 -10.94 2.17 -4.87
N ILE A 89 -10.32 1.32 -5.69
CA ILE A 89 -9.09 0.58 -5.33
C ILE A 89 -7.95 1.56 -5.04
N PHE A 90 -7.75 2.57 -5.89
CA PHE A 90 -6.73 3.59 -5.69
C PHE A 90 -6.89 4.30 -4.33
N ARG A 91 -8.10 4.70 -3.95
CA ARG A 91 -8.34 5.32 -2.62
C ARG A 91 -8.06 4.36 -1.47
N TRP A 92 -8.39 3.08 -1.62
CA TRP A 92 -8.08 2.06 -0.62
C TRP A 92 -6.57 1.89 -0.44
N GLU A 93 -5.80 1.85 -1.53
CA GLU A 93 -4.33 1.81 -1.50
C GLU A 93 -3.73 3.04 -0.78
N LEU A 94 -4.22 4.24 -1.07
CA LEU A 94 -3.80 5.46 -0.37
C LEU A 94 -3.98 5.34 1.14
N ARG A 95 -5.08 4.75 1.60
CA ARG A 95 -5.33 4.52 3.03
C ARG A 95 -4.35 3.49 3.60
N ASN A 96 -4.06 2.41 2.87
CA ASN A 96 -3.09 1.41 3.30
C ASN A 96 -1.68 1.97 3.43
N ILE A 97 -1.23 2.80 2.49
CA ILE A 97 0.07 3.47 2.57
C ILE A 97 0.17 4.32 3.83
N GLN A 98 -0.90 5.02 4.22
CA GLN A 98 -0.95 5.78 5.47
C GLN A 98 -0.82 4.86 6.68
N THR A 99 -1.55 3.74 6.70
CA THR A 99 -1.48 2.73 7.76
C THR A 99 -0.08 2.13 7.87
N CYS A 100 0.56 1.78 6.75
CA CYS A 100 1.93 1.29 6.73
C CYS A 100 2.93 2.32 7.27
N LYS A 101 2.80 3.60 6.90
CA LYS A 101 3.65 4.67 7.44
C LYS A 101 3.50 4.83 8.96
N TRP A 102 2.27 4.67 9.45
CA TRP A 102 1.98 4.69 10.88
C TRP A 102 2.59 3.48 11.59
N LEU A 103 2.37 2.26 11.09
CA LEU A 103 2.96 1.02 11.63
C LEU A 103 4.48 1.06 11.62
N PHE A 104 5.09 1.55 10.53
CA PHE A 104 6.54 1.74 10.42
C PHE A 104 7.07 2.68 11.52
N SER A 105 6.33 3.74 11.82
CA SER A 105 6.69 4.68 12.88
C SER A 105 6.59 4.02 14.27
N CYS A 106 5.56 3.20 14.51
CA CYS A 106 5.44 2.42 15.75
C CYS A 106 6.60 1.41 15.89
N ALA A 107 6.94 0.66 14.84
CA ALA A 107 8.05 -0.30 14.86
C ALA A 107 9.39 0.40 15.13
N ALA A 108 9.64 1.54 14.48
CA ALA A 108 10.84 2.34 14.72
C ALA A 108 10.92 2.90 16.15
N GLU A 109 9.77 3.18 16.78
CA GLU A 109 9.70 3.61 18.17
C GLU A 109 9.98 2.46 19.14
N MET A 110 9.42 1.28 18.89
CA MET A 110 9.72 0.06 19.66
C MET A 110 11.20 -0.31 19.60
N GLU A 111 11.82 -0.27 18.41
CA GLU A 111 13.27 -0.51 18.26
C GLU A 111 14.11 0.40 19.15
N ARG A 112 13.78 1.70 19.19
CA ARG A 112 14.54 2.67 19.99
C ARG A 112 14.28 2.57 21.48
N ASN A 113 13.01 2.42 21.87
CA ASN A 113 12.60 2.58 23.28
C ASN A 113 12.59 1.25 24.04
N GLU A 114 12.19 0.15 23.40
CA GLU A 114 12.03 -1.15 24.06
C GLU A 114 13.26 -2.04 23.84
N PHE A 115 13.87 -1.99 22.65
CA PHE A 115 15.02 -2.82 22.31
C PHE A 115 16.38 -2.09 22.38
N GLY A 116 16.38 -0.76 22.56
CA GLY A 116 17.60 0.05 22.61
C GLY A 116 18.39 0.07 21.29
N VAL A 117 17.79 -0.34 20.18
CA VAL A 117 18.41 -0.40 18.86
C VAL A 117 18.21 0.94 18.16
N THR A 118 19.29 1.67 17.95
CA THR A 118 19.29 2.97 17.24
C THR A 118 19.42 2.83 15.72
N SER A 119 19.93 1.70 15.26
CA SER A 119 20.25 1.40 13.85
C SER A 119 19.50 0.16 13.34
N GLY A 120 18.22 0.04 13.71
CA GLY A 120 17.38 -1.12 13.36
C GLY A 120 16.74 -0.98 11.98
N GLN A 121 16.01 -2.02 11.57
CA GLN A 121 15.35 -2.10 10.26
C GLN A 121 14.42 -0.91 10.01
N PHE A 122 13.72 -0.43 11.04
CA PHE A 122 12.77 0.68 10.92
C PHE A 122 13.35 2.02 11.43
N SER A 123 14.13 1.98 12.50
CA SER A 123 14.74 3.14 13.14
C SER A 123 15.91 3.72 12.34
N GLY A 124 16.73 2.88 11.70
CA GLY A 124 17.85 3.29 10.84
C GLY A 124 17.48 3.57 9.39
N ALA A 125 16.33 3.06 8.92
CA ALA A 125 15.88 3.22 7.53
C ALA A 125 15.52 4.66 7.14
N LYS A 126 15.30 5.58 8.10
CA LYS A 126 15.09 7.02 7.79
C LYS A 126 16.30 7.66 7.11
N GLU A 127 17.50 7.10 7.30
CA GLU A 127 18.75 7.67 6.78
C GLU A 127 19.17 7.03 5.44
N GLY A 128 18.90 5.73 5.26
CA GLY A 128 19.24 4.95 4.06
C GLY A 128 18.16 4.82 2.99
N ASN A 129 16.87 4.95 3.33
CA ASN A 129 15.76 4.67 2.40
C ASN A 129 15.28 5.92 1.63
N LYS A 130 16.22 6.70 1.11
CA LYS A 130 15.90 7.82 0.22
C LYS A 130 15.52 7.23 -1.13
N ALA A 131 14.27 7.46 -1.56
CA ALA A 131 13.78 6.99 -2.86
C ALA A 131 14.80 7.32 -3.98
N PRO A 132 15.11 6.34 -4.86
CA PRO A 132 16.02 6.58 -5.97
C PRO A 132 15.50 7.73 -6.82
N ARG A 133 16.41 8.64 -7.20
CA ARG A 133 16.06 9.76 -8.08
C ARG A 133 16.04 9.25 -9.51
N LEU A 134 14.88 9.27 -10.14
CA LEU A 134 14.73 8.98 -11.57
C LEU A 134 14.44 10.31 -12.28
N PHE A 135 15.27 10.67 -13.27
CA PHE A 135 15.10 11.91 -14.04
C PHE A 135 15.03 13.20 -13.17
N GLY A 136 15.74 13.24 -12.04
CA GLY A 136 15.71 14.38 -11.12
C GLY A 136 14.49 14.41 -10.19
N TRP A 137 13.46 13.60 -10.43
CA TRP A 137 12.33 13.40 -9.52
C TRP A 137 12.59 12.28 -8.52
N ARG A 138 12.09 12.45 -7.28
CA ARG A 138 12.08 11.39 -6.28
C ARG A 138 10.91 10.46 -6.57
N ALA A 139 11.14 9.46 -7.41
CA ALA A 139 10.16 8.42 -7.69
C ALA A 139 10.09 7.46 -6.49
N GLY A 140 9.31 7.84 -5.49
CA GLY A 140 8.96 6.95 -4.38
C GLY A 140 7.90 5.93 -4.80
N LYS A 141 7.75 4.87 -4.00
CA LYS A 141 6.71 3.84 -4.17
C LYS A 141 5.31 4.45 -4.43
N THR A 142 4.95 5.48 -3.66
CA THR A 142 3.68 6.19 -3.77
C THR A 142 3.48 6.92 -5.11
N GLU A 143 4.53 7.48 -5.70
CA GLU A 143 4.40 8.20 -6.98
C GLU A 143 4.20 7.24 -8.15
N ALA A 144 4.88 6.09 -8.13
CA ALA A 144 4.71 5.04 -9.13
C ALA A 144 3.28 4.45 -9.07
N GLU A 145 2.80 4.16 -7.85
CA GLU A 145 1.42 3.72 -7.61
C GLU A 145 0.41 4.72 -8.18
N TRP A 146 0.56 6.00 -7.85
CA TRP A 146 -0.30 7.06 -8.36
C TRP A 146 -0.35 7.08 -9.89
N PHE A 147 0.81 7.01 -10.53
CA PHE A 147 0.92 7.05 -11.98
C PHE A 147 0.19 5.87 -12.65
N ILE A 148 0.37 4.65 -12.15
CA ILE A 148 -0.27 3.44 -12.70
C ILE A 148 -1.80 3.55 -12.63
N TYR A 149 -2.35 3.93 -11.48
CA TYR A 149 -3.79 4.05 -11.30
C TYR A 149 -4.38 5.17 -12.17
N VAL A 150 -3.72 6.32 -12.25
CA VAL A 150 -4.16 7.44 -13.11
C VAL A 150 -4.15 7.02 -14.58
N MET A 151 -3.08 6.40 -15.06
CA MET A 151 -3.01 5.94 -16.45
C MET A 151 -4.08 4.88 -16.76
N THR A 152 -4.38 4.00 -15.82
CA THR A 152 -5.44 3.00 -15.98
C THR A 152 -6.82 3.66 -16.05
N MET A 153 -7.11 4.64 -15.18
CA MET A 153 -8.36 5.41 -15.24
C MET A 153 -8.49 6.19 -16.55
N LEU A 154 -7.42 6.85 -16.99
CA LEU A 154 -7.42 7.57 -18.27
C LEU A 154 -7.63 6.61 -19.46
N SER A 155 -7.11 5.39 -19.39
CA SER A 155 -7.33 4.38 -20.43
C SER A 155 -8.81 3.97 -20.52
N TRP A 156 -9.49 3.81 -19.38
CA TRP A 156 -10.94 3.60 -19.36
C TRP A 156 -11.72 4.78 -19.94
N LEU A 157 -11.36 6.01 -19.57
CA LEU A 157 -12.04 7.20 -20.07
C LEU A 157 -11.74 7.47 -21.55
N ALA A 158 -10.57 7.07 -22.06
CA ALA A 158 -10.21 7.21 -23.46
C ALA A 158 -11.14 6.39 -24.38
N LEU A 159 -11.70 5.28 -23.90
CA LEU A 159 -12.71 4.52 -24.65
C LEU A 159 -13.95 5.38 -24.97
N LEU A 160 -14.32 6.33 -24.12
CA LEU A 160 -15.45 7.24 -24.40
C LEU A 160 -15.20 8.13 -25.62
N CYS A 161 -13.93 8.35 -25.97
CA CYS A 161 -13.52 9.14 -27.12
C CYS A 161 -13.35 8.31 -28.39
N VAL A 162 -13.28 6.98 -28.27
CA VAL A 162 -13.18 6.08 -29.42
C VAL A 162 -14.60 5.80 -29.91
N LYS A 163 -14.82 6.06 -31.20
CA LYS A 163 -16.08 5.88 -31.92
C LYS A 163 -15.90 4.80 -32.97
#